data_AF-A0A936F892-F1
#
_entry.id   AF-A0A936F892-F1
#
_cell.length_a   1.000
_cell.length_b   1.000
_cell.length_c   1.000
_cell.angle_alpha   90.00
_cell.angle_beta   90.00
_cell.angle_gamma   90.00
#
_symmetry.space_group_name_H-M   'P 1'
#
loop_
_entity.id
_entity.type
_entity.pdbx_description
1 polymer ?
#
loop_
_entity_poly.entity_id
_entity_poly.type
_entity_poly.pdbx_seq_one_letter_code
_entity_poly.pdbx_strand_id
1 'polypeptide(L)'
;MGIDLSSLSPILTGLAGGAVATALARWGARGVTDKRGWKCIRPSALHWTGVILGTALTSLFVYVWLFVGSSRADGVQQMQILGWLIVAFTLAIMMCAAQIWRLLRQDVQWRGSIITFRRGGVRVQDDLKTLVDCRQRWTQEFELVFASGHRLRIDPNAKGAEQLAEAILRHGPEGLPDPD
;
A
#
# COMPACT_ATOMS: atom_id res chain seq x y z
N MET A 1 -11.29 -38.04 13.99
CA MET A 1 -10.34 -36.94 14.18
C MET A 1 -11.11 -35.65 13.93
N GLY A 2 -11.64 -35.05 15.00
CA GLY A 2 -12.45 -33.83 14.88
C GLY A 2 -11.53 -32.65 14.61
N ILE A 3 -11.82 -31.87 13.58
CA ILE A 3 -11.17 -30.58 13.37
C ILE A 3 -11.59 -29.70 14.54
N ASP A 4 -10.66 -29.35 15.41
CA ASP A 4 -10.92 -28.52 16.58
C ASP A 4 -11.30 -27.11 16.10
N LEU A 5 -12.56 -26.72 16.29
CA LEU A 5 -13.12 -25.42 15.87
C LEU A 5 -12.35 -24.22 16.45
N SER A 6 -11.65 -24.42 17.56
CA SER A 6 -10.74 -23.45 18.18
C SER A 6 -9.52 -23.12 17.31
N SER A 7 -9.01 -24.09 16.53
CA SER A 7 -7.86 -23.89 15.63
C SER A 7 -8.24 -23.22 14.29
N LEU A 8 -9.53 -23.21 13.95
CA LEU A 8 -10.09 -22.56 12.75
C LEU A 8 -10.26 -21.04 12.93
N SER A 9 -10.41 -20.57 14.17
CA SER A 9 -10.67 -19.16 14.49
C SER A 9 -9.60 -18.19 13.96
N PRO A 10 -8.28 -18.41 14.12
CA PRO A 10 -7.27 -17.46 13.63
C PRO A 10 -7.20 -17.43 12.10
N ILE A 11 -7.46 -18.55 11.42
CA ILE A 11 -7.39 -18.66 9.96
C ILE A 11 -8.60 -17.99 9.31
N LEU A 12 -9.81 -18.23 9.84
CA LEU A 12 -11.03 -17.55 9.38
C LEU A 12 -10.99 -16.04 9.69
N THR A 13 -10.42 -15.65 10.84
CA THR A 13 -10.22 -14.23 11.18
C THR A 13 -9.21 -13.57 10.25
N GLY A 14 -8.14 -14.29 9.87
CA GLY A 14 -7.16 -13.82 8.89
C GLY A 14 -7.75 -13.59 7.49
N LEU A 15 -8.57 -14.52 7.00
CA LEU A 15 -9.30 -14.42 5.73
C LEU A 15 -10.24 -13.21 5.69
N ALA A 16 -11.02 -13.01 6.75
CA ALA A 16 -11.90 -11.86 6.87
C ALA A 16 -11.08 -10.55 6.87
N GLY A 17 -9.95 -10.52 7.58
CA GLY A 17 -9.05 -9.37 7.63
C GLY A 17 -8.47 -9.00 6.25
N GLY A 18 -7.97 -9.99 5.50
CA GLY A 18 -7.40 -9.79 4.17
C GLY A 18 -8.43 -9.30 3.14
N ALA A 19 -9.62 -9.89 3.14
CA ALA A 19 -10.73 -9.51 2.26
C ALA A 19 -11.29 -8.11 2.58
N VAL A 20 -11.41 -7.78 3.87
CA VAL A 20 -11.86 -6.45 4.32
C VAL A 20 -10.80 -5.39 4.00
N ALA A 21 -9.52 -5.68 4.20
CA ALA A 21 -8.44 -4.75 3.87
C ALA A 21 -8.38 -4.45 2.36
N THR A 22 -8.58 -5.46 1.50
CA THR A 22 -8.68 -5.28 0.04
C THR A 22 -9.91 -4.49 -0.36
N ALA A 23 -11.07 -4.77 0.24
CA ALA A 23 -12.29 -4.03 -0.02
C ALA A 23 -12.16 -2.55 0.38
N LEU A 24 -11.58 -2.27 1.56
CA LEU A 24 -11.33 -0.91 2.04
C LEU A 24 -10.32 -0.16 1.17
N ALA A 25 -9.24 -0.82 0.73
CA ALA A 25 -8.28 -0.25 -0.21
C ALA A 25 -8.94 0.10 -1.56
N ARG A 26 -9.76 -0.81 -2.09
CA ARG A 26 -10.48 -0.60 -3.36
C ARG A 26 -11.55 0.49 -3.25
N TRP A 27 -12.20 0.62 -2.10
CA TRP A 27 -13.19 1.67 -1.84
C TRP A 27 -12.53 3.03 -1.70
N GLY A 28 -11.40 3.12 -0.98
CA GLY A 28 -10.58 4.34 -0.89
C GLY A 28 -10.07 4.83 -2.25
N ALA A 29 -9.75 3.90 -3.17
CA ALA A 29 -9.26 4.24 -4.50
C ALA A 29 -10.29 4.98 -5.37
N ARG A 30 -11.59 4.81 -5.08
CA ARG A 30 -12.68 5.48 -5.81
C ARG A 30 -12.85 6.96 -5.43
N GLY A 31 -12.31 7.38 -4.29
CA GLY A 31 -12.44 8.75 -3.77
C GLY A 31 -11.38 9.73 -4.29
N VAL A 32 -10.42 9.27 -5.11
CA VAL A 32 -9.35 10.12 -5.64
C VAL A 32 -9.91 11.00 -6.75
N THR A 33 -10.23 12.26 -6.42
CA THR A 33 -10.72 13.25 -7.39
C THR A 33 -9.59 13.65 -8.33
N ASP A 34 -9.73 13.30 -9.62
CA ASP A 34 -8.80 13.72 -10.67
C ASP A 34 -9.08 15.18 -11.05
N LYS A 35 -8.19 16.10 -10.65
CA LYS A 35 -8.25 17.49 -11.12
C LYS A 35 -7.57 17.55 -12.49
N ARG A 36 -8.26 18.07 -13.50
CA ARG A 36 -7.73 18.16 -14.88
C ARG A 36 -6.40 18.92 -14.90
N GLY A 37 -5.34 18.29 -15.41
CA GLY A 37 -3.98 18.86 -15.46
C GLY A 37 -3.10 18.62 -14.22
N TRP A 38 -3.64 17.99 -13.17
CA TRP A 38 -2.87 17.62 -11.99
C TRP A 38 -2.41 16.16 -12.07
N LYS A 39 -1.15 15.91 -11.73
CA LYS A 39 -0.61 14.56 -11.61
C LYS A 39 -0.89 14.02 -10.21
N CYS A 40 -1.57 12.88 -10.12
CA CYS A 40 -1.88 12.24 -8.85
C CYS A 40 -0.91 11.09 -8.55
N ILE A 41 -0.45 10.98 -7.31
CA ILE A 41 0.31 9.81 -6.85
C ILE A 41 -0.70 8.71 -6.50
N ARG A 42 -0.60 7.57 -7.19
CA ARG A 42 -1.54 6.45 -7.04
C ARG A 42 -0.78 5.15 -6.74
N PRO A 43 -1.42 4.17 -6.08
CA PRO A 43 -0.83 2.85 -5.91
C PRO A 43 -0.46 2.26 -7.27
N SER A 44 0.79 1.80 -7.41
CA SER A 44 1.28 1.22 -8.66
C SER A 44 0.76 -0.19 -8.89
N ALA A 45 0.98 -0.71 -10.11
CA ALA A 45 0.66 -2.09 -10.45
C ALA A 45 1.31 -3.08 -9.47
N LEU A 46 2.54 -2.82 -9.00
CA LEU A 46 3.25 -3.68 -8.05
C LEU A 46 2.47 -3.89 -6.75
N HIS A 47 1.89 -2.82 -6.21
CA HIS A 47 1.07 -2.88 -4.99
C HIS A 47 -0.18 -3.77 -5.20
N TRP A 48 -0.83 -3.62 -6.36
CA TRP A 48 -2.00 -4.42 -6.69
C TRP A 48 -1.63 -5.88 -6.97
N THR A 49 -0.50 -6.14 -7.61
CA THR A 49 -0.02 -7.50 -7.89
C THR A 49 0.26 -8.26 -6.60
N GLY A 50 0.95 -7.66 -5.63
CA GLY A 50 1.22 -8.31 -4.34
C GLY A 50 -0.07 -8.70 -3.60
N VAL A 51 -1.06 -7.83 -3.66
CA VAL A 51 -2.38 -8.07 -3.06
C VAL A 51 -3.16 -9.16 -3.81
N ILE A 52 -3.27 -9.07 -5.13
CA ILE A 52 -4.04 -10.03 -5.95
C ILE A 52 -3.39 -11.41 -5.91
N LEU A 53 -2.08 -11.49 -6.17
CA LEU A 53 -1.33 -12.75 -6.19
C LEU A 53 -1.27 -13.38 -4.80
N GLY A 54 -1.01 -12.58 -3.75
CA GLY A 54 -1.04 -13.03 -2.38
C GLY A 54 -2.41 -13.61 -2.01
N THR A 55 -3.50 -12.93 -2.37
CA THR A 55 -4.86 -13.39 -2.09
C THR A 55 -5.16 -14.70 -2.82
N ALA A 56 -4.80 -14.81 -4.10
CA ALA A 56 -4.99 -16.02 -4.90
C ALA A 56 -4.24 -17.22 -4.30
N LEU A 57 -2.97 -17.03 -3.94
CA LEU A 57 -2.14 -18.09 -3.37
C LEU A 57 -2.62 -18.50 -1.96
N THR A 58 -3.01 -17.54 -1.14
CA THR A 58 -3.58 -17.82 0.20
C THR A 58 -4.90 -18.59 0.07
N SER A 59 -5.74 -18.22 -0.88
CA SER A 59 -7.00 -18.94 -1.17
C SER A 59 -6.74 -20.38 -1.60
N LEU A 60 -5.71 -20.60 -2.42
CA LEU A 60 -5.28 -21.94 -2.83
C LEU A 60 -4.79 -22.76 -1.62
N PHE A 61 -3.98 -22.18 -0.73
CA PHE A 61 -3.51 -22.87 0.48
C PHE A 61 -4.65 -23.23 1.41
N VAL A 62 -5.62 -22.32 1.59
CA VAL A 62 -6.84 -22.59 2.36
C VAL A 62 -7.64 -23.72 1.74
N TYR A 63 -7.82 -23.71 0.41
CA TYR A 63 -8.50 -24.78 -0.30
C TYR A 63 -7.83 -26.14 -0.05
N VAL A 64 -6.50 -26.21 -0.20
CA VAL A 64 -5.73 -27.43 0.08
C VAL A 64 -5.92 -27.88 1.54
N TRP A 65 -5.83 -26.93 2.47
CA TRP A 65 -5.96 -27.21 3.89
C TRP A 65 -7.35 -27.75 4.29
N LEU A 66 -8.42 -27.24 3.68
CA LEU A 66 -9.80 -27.66 3.95
C LEU A 66 -10.19 -28.99 3.26
N PHE A 67 -9.77 -29.20 2.02
CA PHE A 67 -10.33 -30.26 1.16
C PHE A 67 -9.38 -31.42 0.85
N VAL A 68 -8.06 -31.23 0.99
CA VAL A 68 -7.08 -32.28 0.61
C VAL A 68 -6.60 -33.10 1.82
N GLY A 69 -6.82 -32.61 3.05
CA GLY A 69 -6.25 -33.11 4.31
C GLY A 69 -5.87 -34.61 4.36
N SER A 70 -4.64 -34.89 4.83
CA SER A 70 -4.09 -36.24 4.91
C SER A 70 -4.05 -36.74 6.36
N SER A 71 -4.59 -37.94 6.60
CA SER A 71 -4.58 -38.62 7.91
C SER A 71 -3.29 -39.40 8.19
N ARG A 72 -2.34 -39.40 7.25
CA ARG A 72 -1.02 -40.00 7.45
C ARG A 72 -0.18 -39.12 8.39
N ALA A 73 0.69 -39.72 9.20
CA ALA A 73 1.52 -38.99 10.17
C ALA A 73 2.37 -37.87 9.53
N ASP A 74 2.90 -38.10 8.32
CA ASP A 74 3.60 -37.08 7.51
C ASP A 74 2.65 -35.97 7.03
N GLY A 75 1.41 -36.33 6.69
CA GLY A 75 0.36 -35.40 6.28
C GLY A 75 -0.01 -34.38 7.36
N VAL A 76 0.03 -34.78 8.64
CA VAL A 76 -0.29 -33.88 9.77
C VAL A 76 0.74 -32.74 9.88
N GLN A 77 2.04 -33.07 9.77
CA GLN A 77 3.10 -32.06 9.80
C GLN A 77 3.02 -31.11 8.59
N GLN A 78 2.75 -31.64 7.40
CA GLN A 78 2.55 -30.83 6.20
C GLN A 78 1.37 -29.86 6.34
N MET A 79 0.26 -30.29 6.95
CA MET A 79 -0.90 -29.42 7.19
C MET A 79 -0.61 -28.33 8.25
N GLN A 80 0.26 -28.60 9.24
CA GLN A 80 0.69 -27.58 10.19
C GLN A 80 1.57 -26.51 9.53
N ILE A 81 2.53 -26.91 8.68
CA ILE A 81 3.36 -25.98 7.90
C ILE A 81 2.48 -25.14 6.98
N LEU A 82 1.52 -25.76 6.31
CA LEU A 82 0.56 -25.06 5.46
C LEU A 82 -0.26 -24.01 6.25
N GLY A 83 -0.66 -24.34 7.48
CA GLY A 83 -1.32 -23.39 8.38
C GLY A 83 -0.48 -22.14 8.68
N TRP A 84 0.81 -22.32 9.00
CA TRP A 84 1.73 -21.20 9.21
C TRP A 84 1.93 -20.36 7.94
N LEU A 85 1.96 -21.00 6.77
CA LEU A 85 2.08 -20.33 5.49
C LEU A 85 0.87 -19.44 5.21
N ILE A 86 -0.34 -19.94 5.49
CA ILE A 86 -1.59 -19.15 5.37
C ILE A 86 -1.52 -17.91 6.26
N VAL A 87 -1.08 -18.04 7.51
CA VAL A 87 -0.92 -16.89 8.43
C VAL A 87 0.08 -15.88 7.90
N ALA A 88 1.26 -16.34 7.46
CA ALA A 88 2.32 -15.47 6.95
C ALA A 88 1.88 -14.68 5.71
N PHE A 89 1.24 -15.36 4.74
CA PHE A 89 0.75 -14.71 3.53
C PHE A 89 -0.41 -13.74 3.81
N THR A 90 -1.30 -14.09 4.73
CA THR A 90 -2.38 -13.20 5.16
C THR A 90 -1.82 -11.90 5.74
N LEU A 91 -0.80 -12.00 6.61
CA LEU A 91 -0.14 -10.82 7.18
C LEU A 91 0.52 -9.96 6.10
N ALA A 92 1.20 -10.59 5.13
CA ALA A 92 1.81 -9.87 4.01
C ALA A 92 0.77 -9.10 3.17
N ILE A 93 -0.37 -9.72 2.86
CA ILE A 93 -1.48 -9.07 2.13
C ILE A 93 -2.02 -7.88 2.93
N MET A 94 -2.23 -8.04 4.24
CA MET A 94 -2.69 -6.95 5.11
C MET A 94 -1.70 -5.78 5.12
N MET A 95 -0.39 -6.05 5.14
CA MET A 95 0.64 -5.01 5.05
C MET A 95 0.58 -4.27 3.72
N CYS A 96 0.50 -4.96 2.59
CA CYS A 96 0.35 -4.33 1.27
C CYS A 96 -0.93 -3.50 1.17
N ALA A 97 -2.06 -4.03 1.67
CA ALA A 97 -3.33 -3.30 1.69
C ALA A 97 -3.27 -2.04 2.58
N ALA A 98 -2.61 -2.13 3.73
CA ALA A 98 -2.38 -0.98 4.61
C ALA A 98 -1.50 0.10 3.95
N GLN A 99 -0.48 -0.29 3.18
CA GLN A 99 0.32 0.65 2.39
C GLN A 99 -0.51 1.36 1.32
N ILE A 100 -1.29 0.60 0.55
CA ILE A 100 -2.22 1.17 -0.45
C ILE A 100 -3.17 2.17 0.23
N TRP A 101 -3.74 1.80 1.37
CA TRP A 101 -4.69 2.65 2.09
C TRP A 101 -4.06 3.92 2.65
N ARG A 102 -2.83 3.84 3.17
CA ARG A 102 -2.06 5.02 3.60
C ARG A 102 -1.83 5.97 2.43
N LEU A 103 -1.42 5.44 1.27
CA LEU A 103 -1.17 6.22 0.06
C LEU A 103 -2.45 6.91 -0.45
N LEU A 104 -3.57 6.16 -0.48
CA LEU A 104 -4.88 6.70 -0.88
C LEU A 104 -5.40 7.76 0.08
N ARG A 105 -5.11 7.64 1.38
CA ARG A 105 -5.49 8.66 2.37
C ARG A 105 -4.70 9.96 2.23
N GLN A 106 -3.47 9.91 1.74
CA GLN A 106 -2.66 11.09 1.54
C GLN A 106 -3.11 11.93 0.33
N ASP A 107 -3.83 11.35 -0.64
CA ASP A 107 -4.42 12.04 -1.82
C ASP A 107 -3.46 13.09 -2.40
N VAL A 108 -2.22 12.67 -2.67
CA VAL A 108 -1.14 13.57 -3.10
C VAL A 108 -1.32 13.88 -4.58
N GLN A 109 -1.44 15.17 -4.89
CA GLN A 109 -1.60 15.70 -6.24
C GLN A 109 -0.57 16.81 -6.45
N TRP A 110 0.04 16.88 -7.62
CA TRP A 110 1.02 17.92 -7.94
C TRP A 110 0.81 18.46 -9.35
N ARG A 111 1.11 19.76 -9.54
CA ARG A 111 1.07 20.45 -10.83
C ARG A 111 2.14 21.54 -10.82
N GLY A 112 3.16 21.38 -11.67
CA GLY A 112 4.29 22.32 -11.72
C GLY A 112 5.00 22.39 -10.37
N SER A 113 5.13 23.60 -9.83
CA SER A 113 5.67 23.89 -8.50
C SER A 113 4.71 23.61 -7.34
N ILE A 114 3.40 23.41 -7.57
CA ILE A 114 2.42 23.26 -6.48
C ILE A 114 2.17 21.78 -6.17
N ILE A 115 2.21 21.43 -4.87
CA ILE A 115 1.77 20.14 -4.34
C ILE A 115 0.60 20.31 -3.38
N THR A 116 -0.38 19.44 -3.49
CA THR A 116 -1.52 19.35 -2.58
C THR A 116 -1.55 17.95 -1.99
N PHE A 117 -1.69 17.85 -0.68
CA PHE A 117 -1.82 16.57 0.02
C PHE A 117 -2.79 16.70 1.18
N ARG A 118 -3.36 15.58 1.62
CA ARG A 118 -4.28 15.52 2.76
C ARG A 118 -3.50 15.16 4.03
N ARG A 119 -3.60 16.01 5.06
CA ARG A 119 -3.01 15.78 6.39
C ARG A 119 -4.06 16.02 7.47
N GLY A 120 -4.29 15.02 8.33
CA GLY A 120 -5.30 15.13 9.40
C GLY A 120 -6.73 15.37 8.90
N GLY A 121 -7.04 14.98 7.67
CA GLY A 121 -8.36 15.23 7.03
C GLY A 121 -8.46 16.56 6.26
N VAL A 122 -7.55 17.50 6.50
CA VAL A 122 -7.50 18.80 5.80
C VAL A 122 -6.62 18.68 4.56
N ARG A 123 -7.03 19.29 3.44
CA ARG A 123 -6.18 19.44 2.26
C ARG A 123 -5.25 20.63 2.49
N VAL A 124 -3.96 20.36 2.37
CA VAL A 124 -2.88 21.32 2.53
C VAL A 124 -2.22 21.49 1.17
N GLN A 125 -1.92 22.73 0.82
CA GLN A 125 -1.23 23.09 -0.40
C GLN A 125 0.10 23.73 -0.02
N ASP A 126 1.19 23.22 -0.57
CA ASP A 126 2.54 23.75 -0.41
C ASP A 126 3.20 23.90 -1.78
N ASP A 127 4.26 24.69 -1.83
CA ASP A 127 5.08 24.89 -3.02
C ASP A 127 6.37 24.05 -2.91
N LEU A 128 6.69 23.28 -3.95
CA LEU A 128 7.94 22.53 -4.08
C LEU A 128 9.18 23.42 -4.04
N LYS A 129 9.06 24.70 -4.42
CA LYS A 129 10.15 25.68 -4.29
C LYS A 129 10.55 25.89 -2.83
N THR A 130 9.63 25.66 -1.90
CA THR A 130 9.88 25.77 -0.45
C THR A 130 10.42 24.49 0.18
N LEU A 131 10.85 23.51 -0.62
CA LEU A 131 11.43 22.27 -0.13
C LEU A 131 12.77 22.55 0.56
N VAL A 132 12.84 22.24 1.85
CA VAL A 132 14.04 22.44 2.69
C VAL A 132 14.94 21.20 2.68
N ASP A 133 14.33 20.02 2.71
CA ASP A 133 15.08 18.77 2.83
C ASP A 133 14.33 17.62 2.13
N CYS A 134 15.08 16.69 1.56
CA CYS A 134 14.59 15.44 0.98
C CYS A 134 15.40 14.30 1.59
N ARG A 135 14.78 13.51 2.45
CA ARG A 135 15.44 12.38 3.11
C ARG A 135 14.85 11.06 2.64
N GLN A 136 15.71 10.15 2.23
CA GLN A 136 15.33 8.75 2.04
C GLN A 136 15.35 8.05 3.40
N ARG A 137 14.22 7.49 3.81
CA ARG A 137 14.15 6.65 5.00
C ARG A 137 14.69 5.25 4.70
N TRP A 138 15.09 4.56 5.77
CA TRP A 138 15.47 3.14 5.70
C TRP A 138 14.34 2.25 5.13
N THR A 139 13.08 2.68 5.26
CA THR A 139 11.90 2.03 4.66
C THR A 139 11.74 2.31 3.17
N GLN A 140 12.76 2.87 2.50
CA GLN A 140 12.75 3.31 1.10
C GLN A 140 11.77 4.46 0.78
N GLU A 141 10.96 4.93 1.74
CA GLU A 141 10.08 6.09 1.58
C GLU A 141 10.90 7.39 1.45
N PHE A 142 10.49 8.27 0.54
CA PHE A 142 11.00 9.64 0.45
C PHE A 142 10.20 10.55 1.38
N GLU A 143 10.87 11.21 2.32
CA GLU A 143 10.29 12.23 3.18
C GLU A 143 10.71 13.62 2.66
N LEU A 144 9.75 14.36 2.12
CA LEU A 144 9.88 15.76 1.70
C LEU A 144 9.53 16.67 2.88
N VAL A 145 10.44 17.57 3.24
CA VAL A 145 10.24 18.56 4.31
C VAL A 145 10.18 19.94 3.69
N PHE A 146 9.07 20.63 3.90
CA PHE A 146 8.83 21.98 3.41
C PHE A 146 9.20 23.04 4.47
N ALA A 147 9.49 24.26 4.04
CA ALA A 147 9.82 25.39 4.91
C ALA A 147 8.66 25.77 5.83
N SER A 148 7.42 25.45 5.43
CA SER A 148 6.22 25.52 6.27
C SER A 148 6.22 24.55 7.46
N GLY A 149 7.24 23.70 7.60
CA GLY A 149 7.33 22.64 8.60
C GLY A 149 6.48 21.41 8.26
N HIS A 150 5.86 21.41 7.07
CA HIS A 150 5.06 20.31 6.60
C HIS A 150 5.93 19.17 6.10
N ARG A 151 5.49 17.93 6.36
CA ARG A 151 6.22 16.72 5.99
C ARG A 151 5.32 15.84 5.14
N LEU A 152 5.82 15.47 3.97
CA LEU A 152 5.12 14.60 3.05
C LEU A 152 5.95 13.33 2.84
N ARG A 153 5.31 12.17 3.02
CA ARG A 153 5.94 10.87 2.78
C ARG A 153 5.42 10.31 1.47
N ILE A 154 6.33 9.94 0.59
CA ILE A 154 6.03 9.41 -0.73
C ILE A 154 6.70 8.04 -0.85
N ASP A 155 5.90 7.05 -1.23
CA ASP A 155 6.41 5.72 -1.57
C ASP A 155 7.08 5.76 -2.95
N PRO A 156 8.36 5.37 -3.09
CA PRO A 156 9.07 5.34 -4.36
C PRO A 156 8.41 4.44 -5.39
N ASN A 157 7.74 3.37 -4.94
CA ASN A 157 7.09 2.40 -5.80
C ASN A 157 5.70 2.88 -6.24
N ALA A 158 5.22 4.03 -5.78
CA ALA A 158 3.93 4.57 -6.19
C ALA A 158 3.99 5.12 -7.63
N LYS A 159 2.90 4.93 -8.38
CA LYS A 159 2.79 5.47 -9.74
C LYS A 159 2.77 7.00 -9.65
N GLY A 160 3.68 7.65 -10.37
CA GLY A 160 3.84 9.11 -10.37
C GLY A 160 4.86 9.64 -9.35
N ALA A 161 5.35 8.80 -8.42
CA ALA A 161 6.45 9.17 -7.53
C ALA A 161 7.78 9.28 -8.28
N GLU A 162 8.05 8.37 -9.22
CA GLU A 162 9.23 8.45 -10.09
C GLU A 162 9.23 9.72 -10.94
N GLN A 163 8.07 10.11 -11.51
CA GLN A 163 7.96 11.36 -12.28
C GLN A 163 8.17 12.61 -11.43
N LEU A 164 7.79 12.56 -10.15
CA LEU A 164 8.04 13.65 -9.21
C LEU A 164 9.53 13.70 -8.84
N ALA A 165 10.14 12.55 -8.55
CA ALA A 165 11.57 12.45 -8.26
C ALA A 165 12.41 12.92 -9.46
N GLU A 166 12.06 12.49 -10.68
CA GLU A 166 12.70 12.94 -11.91
C GLU A 166 12.52 14.45 -12.11
N ALA A 167 11.33 15.01 -11.85
CA ALA A 167 11.10 16.44 -11.95
C ALA A 167 11.96 17.25 -10.96
N ILE A 168 12.09 16.77 -9.72
CA ILE A 168 12.94 17.39 -8.69
C ILE A 168 14.43 17.27 -9.08
N LEU A 169 14.87 16.11 -9.56
CA LEU A 169 16.27 15.88 -9.95
C LEU A 169 16.68 16.65 -11.21
N ARG A 170 15.77 16.75 -12.20
CA ARG A 170 16.06 17.36 -13.50
C ARG A 170 16.03 18.88 -13.48
N HIS A 171 15.12 19.47 -12.71
CA HIS A 171 14.91 20.92 -12.70
C HIS A 171 15.37 21.60 -11.41
N GLY A 172 15.65 20.83 -10.35
CA GLY A 172 15.78 21.38 -9.01
C GLY A 172 14.45 21.94 -8.48
N PRO A 173 14.34 22.23 -7.18
CA PRO A 173 13.13 22.82 -6.60
C PRO A 173 12.80 24.19 -7.21
N GLU A 174 13.80 24.94 -7.68
CA GLU A 174 13.64 26.29 -8.23
C GLU A 174 13.30 26.33 -9.74
N GLY A 175 13.66 25.29 -10.51
CA GLY A 175 13.46 25.25 -11.96
C GLY A 175 12.13 24.65 -12.43
N LEU A 176 11.21 24.35 -11.50
CA LEU A 176 9.88 23.84 -11.82
C LEU A 176 9.02 24.95 -12.45
N PRO A 177 8.35 24.67 -13.59
CA PRO A 177 7.49 25.65 -14.23
C PRO A 177 6.34 26.02 -13.31
N ASP A 178 6.02 27.32 -13.26
CA ASP A 178 4.85 27.78 -12.51
C ASP A 178 3.58 27.23 -13.14
N PRO A 179 2.59 26.82 -12.33
CA PRO A 179 1.35 26.31 -12.85
C PRO A 179 0.54 27.45 -13.47
N ASP A 180 0.38 27.39 -14.80
CA ASP A 180 -0.51 28.27 -15.58
C ASP A 180 -1.93 28.36 -14.99
#